data_AF-A0A2W6UMJ0-F1
#
_entry.id   AF-A0A2W6UMJ0-F1
#
_cell.length_a   1.000
_cell.length_b   1.000
_cell.length_c   1.000
_cell.angle_alpha   90.00
_cell.angle_beta   90.00
_cell.angle_gamma   90.00
#
_symmetry.space_group_name_H-M   'P 1'
#
loop_
_entity.id
_entity.type
_entity.pdbx_description
1 polymer ?
#
loop_
_entity_poly.entity_id
_entity_poly.type
_entity_poly.pdbx_seq_one_letter_code
_entity_poly.pdbx_strand_id
1 'polypeptide(L)'
;TGIIAGLLLNLAGVADGDIVHNYAISAHYLEGQPKDSAMNAQMMELIRQNPEIGRKMAGMAGTAPENMEMFLSALQQQYGGAEGYLKSIGISDAEIQQLKARLGQAG
;
A
#
# COMPACT_ATOMS: atom_id res chain seq x y z
N THR A 1 5.15 2.66 -1.96
CA THR A 1 4.86 3.73 -0.97
C THR A 1 3.59 3.45 -0.20
N GLY A 2 2.45 3.18 -0.84
CA GLY A 2 1.14 3.02 -0.15
C GLY A 2 1.07 1.94 0.94
N ILE A 3 1.74 0.79 0.78
CA ILE A 3 1.78 -0.26 1.82
C ILE A 3 2.44 0.22 3.10
N ILE A 4 3.54 0.97 3.01
CA ILE A 4 4.23 1.52 4.18
C ILE A 4 3.36 2.58 4.86
N ALA A 5 2.65 3.41 4.10
CA ALA A 5 1.69 4.35 4.66
C ALA A 5 0.55 3.62 5.39
N GLY A 6 -0.03 2.58 4.79
CA GLY A 6 -1.05 1.75 5.41
C GLY A 6 -0.58 1.08 6.70
N LEU A 7 0.64 0.56 6.73
CA LEU A 7 1.26 0.01 7.94
C LEU A 7 1.36 1.05 9.07
N LEU A 8 1.82 2.28 8.76
CA LEU A 8 1.95 3.35 9.76
C LEU A 8 0.59 3.86 10.24
N LEU A 9 -0.42 3.95 9.37
CA LEU A 9 -1.78 4.33 9.75
C LEU A 9 -2.43 3.26 10.63
N ASN A 10 -2.22 1.98 10.32
CA ASN A 10 -2.67 0.88 11.18
C ASN A 10 -1.96 0.92 12.55
N LEU A 11 -0.65 1.23 12.57
CA LEU A 11 0.09 1.45 13.82
C LEU A 11 -0.48 2.62 14.63
N ALA A 12 -0.93 3.67 13.95
CA ALA A 12 -1.62 4.81 14.51
C ALA A 12 -3.12 4.56 14.76
N GLY A 13 -3.57 3.30 14.71
CA GLY A 13 -4.93 2.85 15.00
C GLY A 13 -6.03 3.55 14.22
N VAL A 14 -5.71 4.02 13.01
CA VAL A 14 -6.71 4.49 12.06
C VAL A 14 -7.56 3.29 11.62
N ALA A 15 -8.87 3.50 11.43
CA ALA A 15 -9.77 2.44 11.00
C ALA A 15 -9.38 1.91 9.61
N ASP A 16 -9.42 0.60 9.41
CA ASP A 16 -9.02 -0.05 8.15
C ASP A 16 -9.73 0.54 6.92
N GLY A 17 -11.02 0.91 7.05
CA GLY A 17 -11.78 1.56 5.97
C GLY A 17 -11.18 2.90 5.53
N ASP A 18 -10.69 3.72 6.46
CA ASP A 18 -10.06 5.00 6.16
C ASP A 18 -8.67 4.81 5.52
N ILE A 19 -7.95 3.75 5.93
CA ILE A 19 -6.66 3.37 5.33
C ILE A 19 -6.86 2.93 3.87
N VAL A 20 -7.85 2.06 3.62
CA VAL A 20 -8.21 1.60 2.27
C VAL A 20 -8.64 2.78 1.40
N HIS A 21 -9.47 3.68 1.94
CA HIS A 21 -9.89 4.90 1.24
C HIS A 21 -8.71 5.81 0.88
N ASN A 22 -7.79 6.06 1.84
CA ASN A 22 -6.59 6.85 1.60
C ASN A 22 -5.70 6.22 0.52
N TYR A 23 -5.53 4.90 0.55
CA TYR A 23 -4.78 4.16 -0.47
C TYR A 23 -5.44 4.27 -1.85
N ALA A 24 -6.76 4.08 -1.94
CA ALA A 24 -7.50 4.10 -3.18
C ALA A 24 -7.46 5.47 -3.87
N ILE A 25 -7.62 6.57 -3.11
CA ILE A 25 -7.59 7.93 -3.65
C ILE A 25 -6.25 8.25 -4.34
N SER A 26 -5.15 7.65 -3.89
CA SER A 26 -3.85 7.88 -4.54
C SER A 26 -3.81 7.42 -6.00
N ALA A 27 -4.71 6.51 -6.44
CA ALA A 27 -4.90 6.15 -7.85
C ALA A 27 -5.28 7.37 -8.69
N HIS A 28 -6.20 8.19 -8.20
CA HIS A 28 -6.71 9.35 -8.93
C HIS A 28 -5.63 10.40 -9.21
N TYR A 29 -4.64 10.51 -8.32
CA TYR A 29 -3.48 11.38 -8.54
C TYR A 29 -2.46 10.76 -9.49
N LEU A 30 -2.42 9.42 -9.61
CA LEU A 30 -1.58 8.71 -10.57
C LEU A 30 -2.16 8.73 -12.00
N GLU A 31 -3.49 8.83 -12.14
CA GLU A 31 -4.18 8.96 -13.44
C GLU A 31 -3.82 10.25 -14.20
N GLY A 32 -3.38 11.29 -13.49
CA GLY A 32 -2.95 12.57 -14.05
C GLY A 32 -1.51 12.59 -14.61
N GLN A 33 -0.74 11.51 -14.46
CA GLN A 33 0.55 11.40 -15.14
C GLN A 33 0.32 11.25 -16.65
N PRO A 34 1.07 11.96 -17.51
CA PRO A 34 0.87 11.88 -18.95
C PRO A 34 0.98 10.43 -19.40
N LYS A 35 -0.18 9.88 -19.80
CA LYS A 35 -0.28 8.54 -20.40
C LYS A 35 0.53 8.44 -21.70
N ASP A 36 0.92 9.59 -22.26
CA ASP A 36 1.68 9.77 -23.50
C ASP A 36 3.19 9.93 -23.30
N SER A 37 3.77 9.30 -22.27
CA SER A 37 5.23 9.18 -22.21
C SER A 37 5.72 8.15 -23.24
N ALA A 38 6.91 8.35 -23.81
CA ALA A 38 7.54 7.36 -24.69
C ALA A 38 7.66 5.97 -24.03
N MET A 39 7.76 5.94 -22.70
CA MET A 39 7.74 4.72 -21.88
C MET A 39 6.40 3.98 -21.97
N ASN A 40 5.27 4.70 -21.89
CA ASN A 40 3.94 4.08 -22.01
C ASN A 40 3.66 3.60 -23.43
N ALA A 41 4.11 4.32 -24.45
CA ALA A 41 3.97 3.88 -25.84
C ALA A 41 4.74 2.56 -26.09
N GLN A 42 5.98 2.47 -25.58
CA GLN A 42 6.76 1.22 -25.65
C GLN A 42 6.11 0.10 -24.84
N MET A 43 5.56 0.41 -23.67
CA MET A 43 4.86 -0.57 -22.83
C MET A 43 3.59 -1.11 -23.52
N MET A 44 2.80 -0.24 -24.13
CA MET A 44 1.59 -0.64 -24.86
C MET A 44 1.90 -1.48 -26.09
N GLU A 45 2.96 -1.14 -26.82
CA GLU A 45 3.42 -1.97 -27.95
C GLU A 45 3.92 -3.34 -27.46
N LEU A 46 4.62 -3.41 -26.34
CA LEU A 46 5.06 -4.66 -25.73
C LEU A 46 3.86 -5.53 -25.29
N ILE A 47 2.83 -4.92 -24.70
CA ILE A 47 1.58 -5.59 -24.31
C ILE A 47 0.82 -6.09 -25.55
N ARG A 48 0.78 -5.29 -26.63
CA ARG A 48 0.13 -5.66 -27.89
C ARG A 48 0.81 -6.87 -28.53
N GLN A 49 2.15 -6.91 -28.48
CA GLN A 49 2.94 -8.04 -28.98
C GLN A 49 2.88 -9.26 -28.05
N ASN A 50 2.69 -9.07 -26.75
CA ASN A 50 2.66 -10.12 -25.74
C ASN A 50 1.47 -9.94 -24.78
N PRO A 51 0.27 -10.42 -25.13
CA PRO A 51 -0.95 -10.22 -24.34
C PRO A 51 -0.88 -10.79 -22.92
N GLU A 52 -0.04 -11.80 -22.68
CA GLU A 52 0.22 -12.32 -21.33
C GLU A 52 0.91 -11.30 -20.42
N ILE A 53 1.77 -10.43 -20.97
CA ILE A 53 2.42 -9.36 -20.21
C ILE A 53 1.38 -8.35 -19.77
N GLY A 54 0.45 -7.97 -20.66
CA GLY A 54 -0.68 -7.11 -20.30
C GLY A 54 -1.53 -7.70 -19.18
N ARG A 55 -1.80 -9.00 -19.23
CA ARG A 55 -2.59 -9.70 -18.22
C ARG A 55 -1.89 -9.76 -16.86
N LYS A 56 -0.57 -9.99 -16.83
CA LYS A 56 0.25 -9.94 -15.61
C LYS A 56 0.39 -8.53 -15.05
N MET A 57 0.57 -7.54 -15.92
CA MET A 57 0.70 -6.14 -15.49
C MET A 57 -0.62 -5.53 -15.01
N ALA A 58 -1.76 -5.91 -15.60
CA ALA A 58 -3.07 -5.44 -15.15
C ALA A 58 -3.35 -5.78 -13.67
N GLY A 59 -2.84 -6.93 -13.18
CA GLY A 59 -2.93 -7.30 -11.75
C GLY A 59 -1.90 -6.61 -10.85
N MET A 60 -0.87 -5.98 -11.42
CA MET A 60 0.20 -5.29 -10.69
C MET A 60 0.08 -3.76 -10.75
N ALA A 61 -0.79 -3.25 -11.62
CA ALA A 61 -0.95 -1.83 -11.87
C ALA A 61 -2.06 -1.24 -11.00
N GLY A 62 -1.69 -0.31 -10.13
CA GLY A 62 -2.65 0.58 -9.46
C GLY A 62 -2.72 0.42 -7.95
N THR A 63 -3.54 1.27 -7.34
CA THR A 63 -3.85 1.28 -5.91
C THR A 63 -5.29 0.84 -5.70
N ALA A 64 -5.62 -0.34 -6.24
CA ALA A 64 -6.94 -0.94 -6.09
C ALA A 64 -7.23 -1.17 -4.59
N PRO A 65 -8.40 -0.75 -4.07
CA PRO A 65 -8.78 -0.91 -2.67
C PRO A 65 -8.52 -2.32 -2.12
N GLU A 66 -8.83 -3.33 -2.94
CA GLU A 66 -8.73 -4.76 -2.62
C GLU A 66 -7.29 -5.16 -2.25
N ASN A 67 -6.28 -4.51 -2.84
CA ASN A 67 -4.88 -4.77 -2.49
C ASN A 67 -4.56 -4.35 -1.07
N MET A 68 -5.10 -3.22 -0.61
CA MET A 68 -4.93 -2.75 0.76
C MET A 68 -5.74 -3.59 1.74
N GLU A 69 -6.97 -3.99 1.37
CA GLU A 69 -7.78 -4.90 2.18
C GLU A 69 -7.08 -6.24 2.41
N MET A 70 -6.54 -6.84 1.34
CA MET A 70 -5.76 -8.08 1.45
C MET A 70 -4.51 -7.90 2.33
N PHE A 71 -3.82 -6.77 2.20
CA PHE A 71 -2.67 -6.45 3.04
C PHE A 71 -3.05 -6.35 4.52
N LEU A 72 -4.07 -5.57 4.88
CA LEU A 72 -4.52 -5.39 6.26
C LEU A 72 -5.02 -6.70 6.86
N SER A 73 -5.76 -7.49 6.09
CA SER A 73 -6.19 -8.83 6.49
C SER A 73 -5.02 -9.76 6.79
N ALA A 74 -4.01 -9.82 5.90
CA ALA A 74 -2.81 -10.62 6.12
C ALA A 74 -2.00 -10.13 7.32
N LEU A 75 -1.87 -8.81 7.49
CA LEU A 75 -1.17 -8.18 8.61
C LEU A 75 -1.82 -8.56 9.95
N GLN A 76 -3.15 -8.49 10.02
CA GLN A 76 -3.90 -8.86 11.21
C GLN A 76 -3.80 -10.37 11.50
N GLN A 77 -3.96 -11.22 10.50
CA GLN A 77 -3.95 -12.68 10.67
C GLN A 77 -2.58 -13.22 11.06
N GLN A 78 -1.50 -12.70 10.47
CA GLN A 78 -0.15 -13.24 10.66
C GLN A 78 0.57 -12.62 11.86
N TYR A 79 0.29 -11.35 12.16
CA TYR A 79 1.05 -10.59 13.15
C TYR A 79 0.17 -9.94 14.23
N GLY A 80 -1.15 -9.99 14.13
CA GLY A 80 -2.05 -9.28 15.03
C GLY A 80 -2.05 -7.76 14.83
N GLY A 81 -1.58 -7.28 13.67
CA GLY A 81 -1.52 -5.86 13.30
C GLY A 81 -0.09 -5.32 13.12
N ALA A 82 0.01 -4.02 12.87
CA ALA A 82 1.29 -3.36 12.55
C ALA A 82 2.33 -3.49 13.68
N GLU A 83 1.90 -3.39 14.94
CA GLU A 83 2.82 -3.51 16.08
C GLU A 83 3.49 -4.88 16.13
N GLY A 84 2.72 -5.96 15.95
CA GLY A 84 3.27 -7.32 15.96
C GLY A 84 4.22 -7.57 14.78
N TYR A 85 3.92 -6.98 13.61
CA TYR A 85 4.82 -7.07 12.45
C TYR A 85 6.14 -6.34 12.73
N LEU A 86 6.11 -5.12 13.25
CA LEU A 86 7.32 -4.35 13.57
C LEU A 86 8.19 -5.07 14.61
N LYS A 87 7.58 -5.68 15.63
CA LYS A 87 8.30 -6.53 16.60
C LYS A 87 8.94 -7.73 15.93
N SER A 88 8.25 -8.37 14.99
CA SER A 88 8.76 -9.56 14.27
C SER A 88 10.02 -9.28 13.44
N ILE A 89 10.21 -8.03 13.00
CA ILE A 89 11.39 -7.59 12.24
C ILE A 89 12.45 -6.89 13.12
N GLY A 90 12.28 -6.91 14.44
CA GLY A 90 13.29 -6.46 15.41
C GLY A 90 13.16 -5.02 15.87
N ILE A 91 12.03 -4.32 15.61
CA ILE A 91 11.79 -3.00 16.17
C ILE A 91 11.34 -3.14 17.63
N SER A 92 12.01 -2.42 18.53
CA SER A 92 11.75 -2.50 19.97
C SER A 92 10.44 -1.82 20.37
N ASP A 93 9.90 -2.21 21.53
CA ASP A 93 8.74 -1.54 22.13
C ASP A 93 8.97 -0.03 22.29
N ALA A 94 10.17 0.39 22.69
CA ALA A 94 10.50 1.79 22.88
C ALA A 94 10.43 2.60 21.56
N GLU A 95 10.94 2.04 20.46
CA GLU A 95 10.85 2.66 19.14
C GLU A 95 9.41 2.71 18.63
N ILE A 96 8.63 1.65 18.86
CA ILE A 96 7.21 1.60 18.50
C ILE A 96 6.41 2.67 19.26
N GLN A 97 6.65 2.85 20.56
CA GLN A 97 5.99 3.89 21.34
C GLN A 97 6.38 5.30 20.85
N GLN A 98 7.65 5.51 20.49
CA GLN A 98 8.08 6.78 19.88
C GLN A 98 7.37 7.03 18.53
N LEU A 99 7.20 6.00 17.70
CA LEU A 99 6.47 6.12 16.43
C LEU A 99 5.00 6.49 16.68
N LYS A 100 4.31 5.78 17.58
CA LYS A 100 2.90 6.06 17.93
C LYS A 100 2.69 7.49 18.42
N ALA A 101 3.56 7.96 19.32
CA ALA A 101 3.52 9.33 19.82
C ALA A 101 3.68 10.36 18.68
N ARG A 102 4.60 10.14 17.74
CA ARG A 102 4.82 11.03 16.59
C ARG A 102 3.66 11.00 15.58
N LEU A 103 2.94 9.89 15.51
CA LEU A 103 1.77 9.71 14.64
C LEU A 103 0.47 10.27 15.27
N GLY A 104 0.53 10.78 16.51
CA GLY A 104 -0.62 11.38 17.19
C GLY A 104 -1.44 10.42 18.05
N GLN A 105 -1.03 9.15 18.15
CA GLN A 105 -1.51 8.24 19.18
C GLN A 105 -0.68 8.41 20.45
N ALA A 106 -0.98 9.45 21.23
CA ALA A 106 -0.63 9.42 22.65
C ALA A 106 -1.77 8.68 23.37
N GLY A 107 -1.41 7.71 24.23
CA GLY A 107 -2.32 6.74 24.82
C GLY A 107 -3.42 7.28 25.72
#